data_AF-A0A5W0HYQ1-F1
#
_entry.id   AF-A0A5W0HYQ1-F1
#
_cell.length_a   1.000
_cell.length_b   1.000
_cell.length_c   1.000
_cell.angle_alpha   90.00
_cell.angle_beta   90.00
_cell.angle_gamma   90.00
#
_symmetry.space_group_name_H-M   'P 1'
#
loop_
_entity.id
_entity.type
_entity.pdbx_description
1 polymer ?
#
loop_
_entity_poly.entity_id
_entity_poly.type
_entity_poly.pdbx_seq_one_letter_code
_entity_poly.pdbx_strand_id
1 'polypeptide(L)'
;MQNYAKSVATEILRQLGGNRFIVMTGAKSFSYFDENGECGLTFRLPSNFAMKGINLVKIKLDFTDTYQVKFSRVRGAEVKDISRFDNIYCDQLARLFTQETGLHTVL
;
A
#
# COMPACT_ATOMS: atom_id res chain seq x y z
N MET A 1 -16.54 13.46 -6.04
CA MET A 1 -15.70 12.89 -4.97
C MET A 1 -15.06 11.55 -5.37
N GLN A 2 -15.82 10.52 -5.79
CA GLN A 2 -15.25 9.22 -6.24
C GLN A 2 -14.10 9.31 -7.26
N ASN A 3 -14.14 10.26 -8.20
CA ASN A 3 -13.08 10.43 -9.20
C ASN A 3 -11.73 10.84 -8.60
N TYR A 4 -11.72 11.59 -7.49
CA TYR A 4 -10.50 12.06 -6.83
C TYR A 4 -9.81 10.94 -6.04
N ALA A 5 -10.55 10.21 -5.20
CA ALA A 5 -10.01 9.07 -4.47
C ALA A 5 -9.43 8.01 -5.42
N LYS A 6 -10.11 7.77 -6.54
CA LYS A 6 -9.61 6.88 -7.60
C LYS A 6 -8.33 7.40 -8.26
N SER A 7 -8.21 8.71 -8.50
CA SER A 7 -6.97 9.29 -9.06
C SER A 7 -5.82 9.20 -8.07
N VAL A 8 -6.04 9.48 -6.79
CA VAL A 8 -5.03 9.33 -5.73
C VAL A 8 -4.55 7.88 -5.63
N ALA A 9 -5.47 6.92 -5.61
CA ALA A 9 -5.12 5.51 -5.58
C ALA A 9 -4.30 5.06 -6.81
N THR A 10 -4.65 5.59 -7.99
CA THR A 10 -3.91 5.33 -9.24
C THR A 10 -2.51 5.92 -9.17
N GLU A 11 -2.36 7.10 -8.58
CA GLU A 11 -1.06 7.77 -8.43
C GLU A 11 -0.16 7.05 -7.42
N ILE A 12 -0.71 6.61 -6.27
CA ILE A 12 0.02 5.77 -5.31
C ILE A 12 0.54 4.49 -6.00
N LEU A 13 -0.30 3.83 -6.80
CA LEU A 13 0.13 2.63 -7.53
C LEU A 13 1.24 2.95 -8.53
N ARG A 14 1.17 4.08 -9.24
CA ARG A 14 2.23 4.52 -10.16
C ARG A 14 3.55 4.77 -9.42
N GLN A 15 3.52 5.46 -8.28
CA GLN A 15 4.69 5.73 -7.44
C GLN A 15 5.35 4.47 -6.89
N LEU A 16 4.55 3.42 -6.61
CA LEU A 16 5.08 2.10 -6.24
C LEU A 16 5.74 1.34 -7.41
N GLY A 17 5.52 1.75 -8.67
CA GLY A 17 6.04 1.09 -9.87
C GLY A 17 4.97 0.64 -10.87
N GLY A 18 3.69 0.94 -10.63
CA GLY A 18 2.59 0.69 -11.55
C GLY A 18 2.40 -0.78 -11.90
N ASN A 19 2.28 -1.09 -13.19
CA ASN A 19 2.11 -2.48 -13.64
C ASN A 19 3.31 -3.37 -13.28
N ARG A 20 4.54 -2.83 -13.21
CA ARG A 20 5.71 -3.61 -12.81
C ARG A 20 5.61 -4.05 -11.35
N PHE A 21 5.15 -3.16 -10.48
CA PHE A 21 4.89 -3.50 -9.08
C PHE A 21 3.92 -4.69 -8.95
N ILE A 22 2.83 -4.69 -9.73
CA ILE A 22 1.85 -5.79 -9.72
C ILE A 22 2.50 -7.11 -10.14
N VAL A 23 3.25 -7.10 -11.25
CA VAL A 23 3.91 -8.30 -11.79
C VAL A 23 4.96 -8.85 -10.82
N MET A 24 5.76 -7.98 -10.19
CA MET A 24 6.85 -8.40 -9.30
C MET A 24 6.36 -8.88 -7.94
N THR A 25 5.30 -8.28 -7.40
CA THR A 25 4.83 -8.56 -6.04
C THR A 25 3.67 -9.54 -5.98
N GLY A 26 3.01 -9.81 -7.11
CA GLY A 26 1.76 -10.57 -7.16
C GLY A 26 0.60 -9.88 -6.44
N ALA A 27 0.71 -8.55 -6.24
CA ALA A 27 -0.31 -7.76 -5.57
C ALA A 27 -1.66 -7.84 -6.31
N LYS A 28 -2.75 -7.88 -5.55
CA LYS A 28 -4.11 -8.07 -6.07
C LYS A 28 -5.14 -7.37 -5.19
N SER A 29 -6.41 -7.42 -5.61
CA SER A 29 -7.54 -6.86 -4.87
C SER A 29 -7.32 -5.38 -4.51
N PHE A 30 -6.88 -4.61 -5.50
CA PHE A 30 -6.69 -3.16 -5.35
C PHE A 30 -8.04 -2.47 -5.21
N SER A 31 -8.18 -1.65 -4.18
CA SER A 31 -9.36 -0.84 -3.92
C SER A 31 -8.95 0.54 -3.44
N TYR A 32 -9.60 1.57 -3.98
CA TYR A 32 -9.51 2.92 -3.42
C TYR A 32 -10.52 3.08 -2.29
N PHE A 33 -10.23 3.98 -1.36
CA PHE A 33 -11.16 4.37 -0.31
C PHE A 33 -11.23 5.90 -0.22
N ASP A 34 -12.37 6.39 0.28
CA ASP A 34 -12.66 7.80 0.54
C ASP A 34 -13.45 7.83 1.84
N GLU A 35 -12.77 8.10 2.95
CA GLU A 35 -13.28 8.02 4.31
C GLU A 35 -12.98 9.35 5.01
N ASN A 36 -14.01 10.14 5.31
CA ASN A 36 -13.89 11.40 6.07
C ASN A 36 -12.88 12.42 5.48
N GLY A 37 -12.79 12.50 4.15
CA GLY A 37 -11.85 13.41 3.47
C GLY A 37 -10.43 12.84 3.35
N GLU A 38 -10.18 11.66 3.89
CA GLU A 38 -8.95 10.90 3.68
C GLU A 38 -9.17 9.88 2.57
N CYS A 39 -8.23 9.78 1.64
CA CYS A 39 -8.32 8.82 0.55
C CYS A 39 -6.99 8.13 0.30
N GLY A 40 -7.04 7.00 -0.43
CA GLY A 40 -5.84 6.25 -0.70
C GLY A 40 -6.09 4.90 -1.34
N LEU A 41 -5.09 4.03 -1.22
CA LEU A 41 -5.06 2.72 -1.85
C LEU A 41 -4.94 1.62 -0.81
N THR A 42 -5.72 0.55 -1.00
CA THR A 42 -5.54 -0.72 -0.30
C THR A 42 -5.32 -1.84 -1.31
N PHE A 43 -4.48 -2.81 -0.94
CA PHE A 43 -4.27 -4.00 -1.75
C PHE A 43 -3.77 -5.16 -0.91
N ARG A 44 -3.83 -6.36 -1.51
CA ARG A 44 -3.41 -7.62 -0.91
C ARG A 44 -2.17 -8.15 -1.59
N LEU A 45 -1.26 -8.71 -0.79
CA LEU A 45 -0.15 -9.51 -1.29
C LEU A 45 -0.49 -11.01 -1.23
N PRO A 46 0.17 -11.86 -2.01
CA PRO A 46 0.07 -13.31 -1.87
C PRO A 46 0.40 -13.74 -0.43
N SER A 47 -0.38 -14.67 0.11
CA SER A 47 -0.15 -15.20 1.46
C SER A 47 1.23 -15.85 1.56
N ASN A 48 1.91 -15.66 2.68
CA ASN A 48 3.25 -16.21 2.97
C ASN A 48 4.35 -15.81 1.97
N PHE A 49 4.16 -14.72 1.21
CA PHE A 49 5.15 -14.25 0.24
C PHE A 49 6.02 -13.11 0.80
N ALA A 50 5.40 -12.12 1.42
CA ALA A 50 6.12 -11.04 2.10
C ALA A 50 6.61 -11.43 3.50
N MET A 51 7.66 -10.76 3.95
CA MET A 51 8.20 -10.84 5.30
C MET A 51 7.11 -10.61 6.36
N LYS A 52 7.30 -11.20 7.55
CA LYS A 52 6.37 -11.11 8.70
C LYS A 52 4.94 -11.57 8.38
N GLY A 53 4.73 -12.26 7.25
CA GLY A 53 3.41 -12.70 6.78
C GLY A 53 2.50 -11.56 6.35
N ILE A 54 3.05 -10.38 6.01
CA ILE A 54 2.28 -9.23 5.56
C ILE A 54 1.48 -9.62 4.31
N ASN A 55 0.18 -9.32 4.31
CA ASN A 55 -0.68 -9.63 3.17
C ASN A 55 -1.77 -8.59 2.89
N LEU A 56 -1.82 -7.52 3.69
CA LEU A 56 -2.68 -6.36 3.49
C LEU A 56 -1.83 -5.10 3.68
N VAL A 57 -1.93 -4.18 2.72
CA VAL A 57 -1.28 -2.88 2.77
C VAL A 57 -2.34 -1.80 2.57
N LYS A 58 -2.33 -0.78 3.44
CA LYS A 58 -3.16 0.43 3.32
C LYS A 58 -2.22 1.64 3.25
N ILE A 59 -2.35 2.42 2.19
CA ILE A 59 -1.61 3.67 1.97
C ILE A 59 -2.64 4.77 1.90
N LYS A 60 -2.49 5.78 2.77
CA LYS A 60 -3.42 6.89 2.93
C LYS A 60 -2.70 8.19 2.66
N LEU A 61 -3.27 9.03 1.80
CA LEU A 61 -2.79 10.39 1.59
C LEU A 61 -3.24 11.27 2.77
N ASP A 62 -2.30 11.98 3.37
CA ASP A 62 -2.53 12.97 4.42
C ASP A 62 -2.65 14.37 3.81
N PHE A 63 -3.26 15.31 4.54
CA PHE A 63 -3.42 16.71 4.16
C PHE A 63 -2.08 17.45 3.99
N THR A 64 -0.99 16.89 4.52
CA THR A 64 0.38 17.39 4.38
C THR A 64 1.07 16.97 3.07
N ASP A 65 0.33 16.34 2.14
CA ASP A 65 0.86 15.76 0.90
C ASP A 65 1.93 14.68 1.15
N THR A 66 1.79 13.97 2.27
CA THR A 66 2.58 12.79 2.62
C THR A 66 1.67 11.57 2.76
N TYR A 67 2.28 10.39 2.88
CA TYR A 67 1.56 9.14 3.07
C TYR A 67 1.72 8.59 4.47
N GLN A 68 0.62 8.02 4.95
CA GLN A 68 0.62 7.04 6.02
C GLN A 68 0.54 5.64 5.40
N VAL A 69 1.49 4.78 5.77
CA VAL A 69 1.58 3.40 5.27
C VAL A 69 1.39 2.43 6.42
N LYS A 70 0.44 1.51 6.26
CA LYS A 70 0.11 0.48 7.24
C LYS A 70 0.27 -0.90 6.61
N PHE A 71 1.03 -1.76 7.28
CA PHE A 71 1.22 -3.16 6.91
C PHE A 71 0.52 -4.04 7.94
N SER A 72 -0.33 -4.94 7.46
CA SER A 72 -1.09 -5.85 8.30
C SER A 72 -1.02 -7.29 7.77
N ARG A 73 -1.23 -8.23 8.68
CA ARG A 73 -1.43 -9.64 8.38
C ARG A 73 -2.87 -10.00 8.71
N VAL A 74 -3.59 -10.48 7.70
CA VAL A 74 -4.97 -10.93 7.82
C VAL A 74 -5.04 -12.45 7.73
N ARG A 75 -5.64 -13.11 8.72
CA ARG A 75 -5.89 -14.56 8.75
C ARG A 75 -7.31 -14.83 9.23
N GLY A 76 -8.19 -15.28 8.32
CA GLY A 76 -9.61 -15.39 8.62
C GLY A 76 -10.19 -14.02 8.99
N ALA A 77 -10.85 -13.93 10.14
CA ALA A 77 -11.37 -12.68 10.69
C ALA A 77 -10.33 -11.85 11.48
N GLU A 78 -9.15 -12.41 11.77
CA GLU A 78 -8.11 -11.73 12.53
C GLU A 78 -7.32 -10.78 11.62
N VAL A 79 -7.23 -9.52 12.02
CA VAL A 79 -6.35 -8.52 11.41
C VAL A 79 -5.31 -8.11 12.45
N LYS A 80 -4.05 -8.45 12.18
CA LYS A 80 -2.92 -8.06 13.03
C LYS A 80 -2.13 -6.95 12.35
N ASP A 81 -1.95 -5.85 13.04
CA ASP A 81 -1.08 -4.76 12.59
C ASP A 81 0.39 -5.15 12.82
N ILE A 82 1.20 -5.04 11.77
CA ILE A 82 2.62 -5.40 11.79
C ILE A 82 3.47 -4.15 11.99
N SER A 83 3.20 -3.11 11.20
CA SER A 83 3.92 -1.85 11.25
C SER A 83 3.10 -0.71 10.64
N ARG A 84 3.41 0.51 11.08
CA ARG A 84 2.79 1.75 10.60
C ARG A 84 3.86 2.82 10.53
N PHE A 85 3.80 3.62 9.46
CA PHE A 85 4.71 4.72 9.19
C PHE A 85 3.90 5.92 8.75
N ASP A 86 4.30 7.10 9.19
CA ASP A 86 3.69 8.39 8.90
C ASP A 86 4.74 9.32 8.26
N ASN A 87 4.29 10.39 7.59
CA ASN A 87 5.16 11.36 6.90
C ASN A 87 6.05 10.74 5.80
N ILE A 88 5.51 9.77 5.05
CA ILE A 88 6.24 9.11 3.96
C ILE A 88 6.06 9.90 2.67
N TYR A 89 7.17 10.36 2.08
CA TYR A 89 7.13 11.03 0.78
C TYR A 89 6.99 10.03 -0.38
N CYS A 90 6.55 10.53 -1.54
CA CYS A 90 6.28 9.70 -2.72
C CYS A 90 7.51 8.90 -3.19
N ASP A 91 8.70 9.49 -3.12
CA ASP A 91 9.99 8.86 -3.46
C ASP A 91 10.44 7.79 -2.46
N GLN A 92 9.87 7.78 -1.26
CA GLN A 92 10.18 6.82 -0.20
C GLN A 92 9.27 5.59 -0.20
N LEU A 93 8.08 5.67 -0.82
CA LEU A 93 7.07 4.59 -0.80
C LEU A 93 7.63 3.23 -1.25
N ALA A 94 8.28 3.19 -2.40
CA ALA A 94 8.81 1.95 -2.96
C ALA A 94 9.92 1.35 -2.08
N ARG A 95 10.78 2.19 -1.52
CA ARG A 95 11.85 1.78 -0.61
C ARG A 95 11.28 1.22 0.70
N LEU A 96 10.35 1.94 1.33
CA LEU A 96 9.70 1.51 2.57
C LEU A 96 8.97 0.18 2.36
N PHE A 97 8.23 0.04 1.26
CA PHE A 97 7.56 -1.21 0.92
C PHE A 97 8.55 -2.37 0.82
N THR A 98 9.66 -2.19 0.10
CA THR A 98 10.70 -3.21 -0.04
C THR A 98 11.32 -3.58 1.32
N GLN A 99 11.58 -2.59 2.17
CA GLN A 99 12.15 -2.80 3.51
C GLN A 99 11.22 -3.61 4.42
N GLU A 100 9.91 -3.32 4.41
CA GLU A 100 8.97 -3.99 5.29
C GLU A 100 8.50 -5.36 4.77
N THR A 101 8.40 -5.51 3.45
CA THR A 101 7.87 -6.73 2.83
C THR A 101 8.95 -7.68 2.33
N GLY A 102 10.19 -7.22 2.13
CA GLY A 102 11.26 -7.98 1.49
C GLY A 102 11.05 -8.22 -0.01
N LEU A 103 10.03 -7.62 -0.62
CA LEU A 103 9.73 -7.78 -2.04
C LEU A 103 10.30 -6.62 -2.83
N HIS A 104 11.16 -6.92 -3.80
CA HIS A 104 11.68 -5.92 -4.72
C HIS A 104 10.56 -5.41 -5.64
N THR A 105 10.50 -4.09 -5.81
CA THR A 105 9.50 -3.41 -6.64
C THR A 105 10.07 -2.89 -7.96
N VAL A 106 11.39 -3.00 -8.13
CA VAL A 106 12.15 -2.64 -9.33
C VAL A 106 13.18 -3.73 -9.62
N LEU A 107 13.45 -3.97 -10.91
CA LEU A 107 14.53 -4.85 -11.37
C LEU A 107 15.89 -4.20 -11.16
#